data_AF-A0A4V1P030-F1
#
_entry.id   AF-A0A4V1P030-F1
#
_cell.length_a   1.000
_cell.length_b   1.000
_cell.length_c   1.000
_cell.angle_alpha   90.00
_cell.angle_beta   90.00
_cell.angle_gamma   90.00
#
_symmetry.space_group_name_H-M   'P 1'
#
loop_
_entity.id
_entity.type
_entity.pdbx_description
1 polymer ?
#
loop_
_entity_poly.entity_id
_entity_poly.type
_entity_poly.pdbx_seq_one_letter_code
_entity_poly.pdbx_strand_id
1 'polypeptide(L)' 'MERWWNEFKLRWMDRHPMAKTYKEFVQLVEDGIHYFNHDNRSGQRDGLTPEEYWNKAI' A
#
# COMPACT_ATOMS: atom_id res chain seq x y z
N MET A 1 -10.65 -6.05 1.15
CA MET A 1 -9.34 -5.77 0.52
C MET A 1 -9.45 -4.60 -0.47
N GLU A 2 -10.37 -4.64 -1.45
CA GLU A 2 -10.56 -3.57 -2.44
C GLU A 2 -10.74 -2.15 -1.86
N ARG A 3 -11.61 -1.97 -0.85
CA ARG A 3 -11.83 -0.65 -0.27
C ARG A 3 -10.56 -0.05 0.36
N TRP A 4 -9.85 -0.84 1.17
CA TRP A 4 -8.61 -0.40 1.82
C TRP A 4 -7.50 -0.13 0.83
N TRP A 5 -7.41 -0.96 -0.20
CA TRP A 5 -6.44 -0.80 -1.27
C TRP A 5 -6.71 0.47 -2.08
N ASN A 6 -7.97 0.74 -2.42
CA ASN A 6 -8.35 1.95 -3.15
C ASN A 6 -8.11 3.24 -2.33
N GLU A 7 -8.48 3.24 -1.05
CA GLU A 7 -8.20 4.38 -0.15
C GLU A 7 -6.69 4.60 0.03
N PHE A 8 -5.91 3.52 0.13
CA PHE A 8 -4.45 3.60 0.22
C PHE A 8 -3.84 4.22 -1.03
N LYS A 9 -4.21 3.76 -2.25
CA LYS A 9 -3.65 4.29 -3.51
C LYS A 9 -3.84 5.81 -3.60
N LEU A 10 -5.05 6.30 -3.29
CA LEU A 10 -5.35 7.73 -3.34
C LEU A 10 -4.44 8.52 -2.40
N ARG A 11 -4.30 8.08 -1.15
CA ARG A 11 -3.42 8.73 -0.17
C ARG A 11 -1.94 8.60 -0.52
N TRP A 12 -1.53 7.46 -1.06
CA TRP A 12 -0.15 7.22 -1.48
C TRP A 12 0.24 8.19 -2.59
N MET A 13 -0.58 8.29 -3.63
CA MET A 13 -0.32 9.20 -4.75
C MET A 13 -0.36 10.67 -4.34
N ASP A 14 -1.26 11.06 -3.43
CA ASP A 14 -1.40 12.45 -2.97
C ASP A 14 -0.23 12.92 -2.07
N ARG A 15 0.41 12.00 -1.34
CA ARG A 15 1.53 12.29 -0.44
C ARG A 15 2.89 12.34 -1.12
N HIS A 16 3.00 11.84 -2.35
CA HIS A 16 4.27 11.79 -3.07
C HIS A 16 4.28 12.81 -4.20
N PRO A 17 5.46 13.38 -4.53
CA PRO A 17 5.59 14.21 -5.72
C PRO A 17 5.14 13.46 -6.97
N MET A 18 4.49 14.18 -7.89
CA MET A 18 4.15 13.63 -9.19
C MET A 18 5.43 13.19 -9.93
N ALA A 19 5.50 11.91 -10.28
CA ALA A 19 6.57 11.36 -11.09
C ALA A 19 6.65 12.09 -12.44
N LYS A 20 7.86 12.42 -12.88
CA LYS A 20 8.09 13.16 -14.14
C LYS A 20 8.37 12.23 -15.30
N THR A 21 8.73 10.98 -15.00
CA THR A 21 9.00 9.94 -15.98
C THR A 21 8.20 8.68 -15.69
N TYR A 22 8.01 7.85 -16.72
CA TYR A 22 7.39 6.54 -16.55
C TYR A 22 8.16 5.65 -15.56
N LYS A 23 9.51 5.69 -15.60
CA LYS A 23 10.34 4.91 -14.68
C LYS A 23 10.12 5.31 -13.23
N GLU A 24 10.08 6.61 -12.94
CA GLU A 24 9.77 7.12 -11.60
C GLU A 24 8.35 6.74 -11.16
N PHE A 25 7.39 6.77 -12.09
CA PHE A 25 6.02 6.37 -11.79
C PHE A 25 5.92 4.88 -11.44
N VAL A 26 6.59 4.01 -12.20
CA VAL A 26 6.65 2.58 -11.90
C VAL A 26 7.28 2.34 -10.52
N GLN A 27 8.41 2.99 -10.22
CA GLN A 27 9.05 2.87 -8.91
C GLN A 27 8.10 3.31 -7.78
N LEU A 28 7.41 4.44 -7.95
CA LEU A 28 6.45 4.93 -6.96
C LEU A 28 5.30 3.94 -6.70
N VAL A 29 4.85 3.23 -7.74
CA VAL A 29 3.83 2.18 -7.60
C VAL A 29 4.39 0.95 -6.91
N GLU A 30 5.58 0.48 -7.27
CA GLU A 30 6.25 -0.67 -6.65
C GLU A 30 6.51 -0.43 -5.16
N ASP A 31 7.03 0.75 -4.81
CA ASP A 31 7.25 1.17 -3.42
C ASP A 31 5.93 1.20 -2.64
N GLY A 32 4.86 1.69 -3.26
CA GLY A 32 3.52 1.71 -2.66
C GLY A 32 2.95 0.32 -2.41
N ILE A 33 3.15 -0.62 -3.35
CA ILE A 33 2.75 -2.02 -3.18
C ILE A 33 3.55 -2.66 -2.04
N HIS A 34 4.87 -2.46 -2.01
CA HIS A 34 5.71 -2.98 -0.94
C HIS A 34 5.26 -2.46 0.43
N TYR A 35 5.16 -1.13 0.56
CA TYR A 35 4.73 -0.49 1.80
C TYR A 35 3.35 -0.97 2.24
N PHE A 36 2.39 -1.06 1.32
CA PHE A 36 1.06 -1.53 1.67
C PHE A 36 1.06 -2.93 2.26
N ASN A 37 1.82 -3.86 1.66
CA ASN A 37 1.79 -5.26 2.06
C ASN A 37 2.60 -5.57 3.32
N HIS A 38 3.67 -4.83 3.58
CA HIS A 38 4.65 -5.19 4.63
C HIS A 38 4.77 -4.15 5.76
N ASP A 39 4.39 -2.89 5.53
CA ASP A 39 4.64 -1.80 6.49
C ASP A 39 3.36 -1.12 6.96
N ASN A 40 2.32 -1.09 6.11
CA ASN A 40 1.05 -0.45 6.41
C ASN A 40 0.22 -1.28 7.40
N ARG A 41 0.34 -0.98 8.69
CA ARG A 41 -0.45 -1.60 9.76
C ARG A 41 -1.76 -0.85 9.95
N SER A 42 -2.87 -1.57 10.09
CA SER A 42 -4.21 -0.97 10.24
C SER A 42 -4.94 -1.54 11.44
N GLY A 43 -5.61 -0.68 12.22
CA GLY A 43 -6.51 -1.12 13.28
C GLY A 43 -7.69 -1.95 12.74
N GLN A 44 -8.05 -1.80 11.45
CA GLN A 44 -9.05 -2.65 10.79
C GLN A 44 -8.52 -4.05 10.43
N ARG A 45 -7.22 -4.29 10.61
CA ARG A 45 -6.52 -5.59 10.45
C ARG A 45 -5.90 -6.04 11.77
N ASP A 46 -6.46 -5.67 12.92
CA ASP A 46 -5.90 -5.97 14.25
C ASP A 46 -4.44 -5.52 14.45
N GLY A 47 -4.07 -4.41 13.80
CA GLY A 47 -2.69 -3.90 13.83
C GLY A 47 -1.70 -4.69 12.97
N LEU A 48 -2.19 -5.54 12.07
CA LEU A 48 -1.38 -6.34 11.16
C LEU A 48 -1.20 -5.67 9.80
N THR A 49 -0.12 -6.06 9.14
CA THR A 49 0.07 -5.83 7.71
C THR A 49 -0.92 -6.71 6.92
N PRO A 50 -1.23 -6.39 5.66
CA PRO A 50 -2.00 -7.28 4.81
C PRO A 50 -1.41 -8.69 4.74
N GLU A 51 -0.09 -8.82 4.55
CA GLU A 51 0.56 -10.14 4.48
C GLU A 51 0.39 -10.94 5.78
N GLU A 52 0.65 -10.33 6.94
CA GLU A 52 0.45 -10.96 8.25
C GLU A 52 -1.02 -11.35 8.47
N TYR A 53 -1.97 -10.49 8.09
CA TYR A 53 -3.40 -10.74 8.24
C TYR A 53 -3.86 -11.94 7.40
N TRP A 54 -3.39 -12.05 6.16
CA TRP A 54 -3.74 -13.17 5.28
C TRP A 54 -3.08 -14.48 5.71
N ASN A 55 -1.82 -14.43 6.17
CA ASN A 55 -1.12 -15.62 6.66
C ASN A 55 -1.71 -16.15 7.97
N LYS A 56 -2.40 -15.32 8.78
CA LYS A 56 -3.16 -15.78 9.96
C LYS A 56 -4.50 -16.43 9.62
N ALA A 57 -5.02 -16.24 8.41
CA ALA A 57 -6.29 -16.81 7.98
C ALA A 57 -6.15 -18.24 7.41
N ILE A 58 -4.97 -18.87 7.58
CA ILE A 58 -4.68 -20.28 7.23
C ILE A 58 -4.77 -21.16 8.47
#